data_AF-A0A3D9DI09-F1
#
_entry.id   AF-A0A3D9DI09-F1
#
_cell.length_a   1.000
_cell.length_b   1.000
_cell.length_c   1.000
_cell.angle_alpha   90.00
_cell.angle_beta   90.00
_cell.angle_gamma   90.00
#
_symmetry.space_group_name_H-M   'P 1'
#
loop_
_entity.id
_entity.type
_entity.pdbx_description
1 polymer ?
#
loop_
_entity_poly.entity_id
_entity_poly.type
_entity_poly.pdbx_seq_one_letter_code
_entity_poly.pdbx_strand_id
1 'polypeptide(L)'
;MELPFYLTFKEFENHYYNTLEKWFEEYHNASEIDFLKNLADLYSPYLYYSFADDRLLADASMEIKDCFFPYHEKIGITFCTNCENEKHPKAAKGMNHIFEWKTITMMEYAQHILDKINRHLTKNGNSMDRNKTVLDYINDREIITSREGAGYCVNYNRHQAAVPFLKAYLPYYGQTVNIAVYRDFIFSVAQIAEYIDRKLKAVQAFEYTVYAKLKSEAKFKVQMSHQFLTICN
;
A
#
# COMPACT_ATOMS: atom_id res chain seq x y z
N MET A 1 -6.38 12.41 -15.92
CA MET A 1 -7.10 11.15 -15.72
C MET A 1 -6.38 10.43 -14.61
N GLU A 2 -7.08 9.92 -13.61
CA GLU A 2 -6.49 8.92 -12.72
C GLU A 2 -6.51 7.57 -13.45
N LEU A 3 -5.35 6.90 -13.59
CA LEU A 3 -5.29 5.61 -14.23
C LEU A 3 -6.05 4.57 -13.40
N PRO A 4 -6.94 3.77 -14.01
CA PRO A 4 -7.62 2.70 -13.31
C PRO A 4 -6.61 1.65 -12.85
N PHE A 5 -6.77 1.19 -11.62
CA PHE A 5 -6.00 0.07 -11.06
C PHE A 5 -6.84 -1.20 -11.18
N TYR A 6 -6.37 -2.14 -12.00
CA TYR A 6 -7.03 -3.43 -12.17
C TYR A 6 -6.44 -4.48 -11.24
N LEU A 7 -7.32 -5.24 -10.59
CA LEU A 7 -6.95 -6.33 -9.69
C LEU A 7 -6.81 -7.67 -10.42
N THR A 8 -7.38 -7.81 -11.61
CA THR A 8 -7.27 -9.05 -12.39
C THR A 8 -6.66 -8.79 -13.76
N PHE A 9 -5.86 -9.74 -14.24
CA PHE A 9 -5.23 -9.61 -15.57
C PHE A 9 -6.28 -9.56 -16.68
N LYS A 10 -7.36 -10.34 -16.55
CA LYS A 10 -8.46 -10.36 -17.52
C LYS A 10 -9.13 -8.99 -17.64
N GLU A 11 -9.41 -8.31 -16.54
CA GLU A 11 -10.00 -6.96 -16.59
C GLU A 11 -9.02 -5.95 -17.18
N PHE A 12 -7.75 -6.03 -16.79
CA PHE A 12 -6.69 -5.18 -17.36
C PHE A 12 -6.62 -5.32 -18.88
N GLU A 13 -6.51 -6.55 -19.38
CA GLU A 13 -6.37 -6.82 -20.82
C GLU A 13 -7.59 -6.36 -21.61
N ASN A 14 -8.80 -6.62 -21.10
CA ASN A 14 -10.05 -6.25 -21.77
C ASN A 14 -10.24 -4.73 -21.87
N HIS A 15 -9.70 -3.96 -20.91
CA HIS A 15 -9.86 -2.51 -20.87
C HIS A 15 -8.64 -1.73 -21.34
N TYR A 16 -7.55 -2.40 -21.74
CA TYR A 16 -6.28 -1.75 -22.11
C TYR A 16 -6.49 -0.66 -23.17
N TYR A 17 -7.08 -1.01 -24.32
CA TYR A 17 -7.25 -0.06 -25.43
C TYR A 17 -8.24 1.06 -25.09
N ASN A 18 -9.34 0.76 -24.39
CA ASN A 18 -10.30 1.76 -23.93
C ASN A 18 -9.66 2.76 -22.96
N THR A 19 -8.73 2.30 -22.11
CA THR A 19 -8.01 3.16 -21.17
C THR A 19 -6.97 4.00 -21.88
N LEU A 20 -6.26 3.41 -22.85
CA LEU A 20 -5.30 4.11 -23.71
C LEU A 20 -5.98 5.22 -24.53
N GLU A 21 -7.15 4.95 -25.10
CA GLU A 21 -7.94 5.94 -25.84
C GLU A 21 -8.31 7.13 -24.94
N LYS A 22 -8.90 6.87 -23.77
CA LYS A 22 -9.22 7.92 -22.79
C LYS A 22 -7.98 8.70 -22.33
N TRP A 23 -6.84 8.04 -22.22
CA TRP A 23 -5.57 8.70 -21.90
C TRP A 23 -5.17 9.71 -22.98
N PHE A 24 -5.31 9.36 -24.26
CA PHE A 24 -5.05 10.28 -25.37
C PHE A 24 -6.08 11.39 -25.52
N GLU A 25 -7.34 11.14 -25.15
CA GLU A 25 -8.37 12.17 -25.10
C GLU A 25 -8.04 13.27 -24.08
N GLU A 26 -7.45 12.92 -22.94
CA GLU A 26 -7.10 13.91 -21.92
C GLU A 26 -5.70 14.52 -22.14
N TYR A 27 -4.73 13.72 -22.59
CA TYR A 27 -3.37 14.15 -22.83
C TYR A 27 -3.04 14.10 -24.33
N HIS A 28 -3.51 15.11 -25.08
CA HIS A 28 -3.38 15.17 -26.54
C HIS A 28 -1.95 15.07 -27.09
N ASN A 29 -0.94 15.38 -26.29
CA ASN A 29 0.48 15.31 -26.67
C ASN A 29 1.20 14.10 -26.07
N ALA A 30 0.49 13.21 -25.34
CA ALA A 30 1.10 12.02 -24.75
C ALA A 30 1.25 10.92 -25.79
N SER A 31 2.32 10.13 -25.63
CA SER A 31 2.58 8.94 -26.44
C SER A 31 2.12 7.66 -25.75
N GLU A 32 2.02 6.55 -26.48
CA GLU A 32 1.80 5.23 -25.88
C GLU A 32 2.93 4.87 -24.91
N ILE A 33 4.16 5.34 -25.15
CA ILE A 33 5.30 5.15 -24.24
C ILE A 33 5.02 5.84 -22.90
N ASP A 34 4.48 7.05 -22.90
CA ASP A 34 4.15 7.78 -21.67
C ASP A 34 3.05 7.06 -20.89
N PHE A 35 2.02 6.56 -21.57
CA PHE A 35 0.98 5.74 -20.94
C PHE A 35 1.56 4.48 -20.30
N LEU A 36 2.37 3.73 -21.05
CA LEU A 36 2.99 2.49 -20.58
C LEU A 36 3.96 2.72 -19.43
N LYS A 37 4.71 3.83 -19.42
CA LYS A 37 5.54 4.25 -18.29
C LYS A 37 4.72 4.45 -17.03
N ASN A 38 3.61 5.16 -17.13
CA ASN A 38 2.73 5.40 -15.99
C ASN A 38 2.11 4.08 -15.48
N LEU A 39 1.74 3.15 -16.37
CA LEU A 39 1.31 1.81 -15.97
C LEU A 39 2.43 1.02 -15.29
N ALA A 40 3.65 1.06 -15.84
CA ALA A 40 4.81 0.40 -15.25
C ALA A 40 5.07 0.94 -13.84
N ASP A 41 5.04 2.25 -13.64
CA ASP A 41 5.21 2.88 -12.32
C ASP A 41 4.05 2.57 -11.37
N LEU A 42 2.82 2.45 -11.87
CA LEU A 42 1.64 2.10 -11.08
C LEU A 42 1.74 0.68 -10.49
N TYR A 43 2.25 -0.28 -11.26
CA TYR A 43 2.31 -1.70 -10.86
C TYR A 43 3.65 -2.13 -10.26
N SER A 44 4.75 -1.42 -10.54
CA SER A 44 6.09 -1.74 -10.02
C SER A 44 6.16 -1.96 -8.49
N PRO A 45 5.45 -1.18 -7.63
CA PRO A 45 5.55 -1.34 -6.18
C PRO A 45 5.04 -2.69 -5.64
N TYR A 46 4.31 -3.45 -6.44
CA TYR A 46 3.71 -4.74 -6.04
C TYR A 46 4.49 -5.94 -6.56
N LEU A 47 5.70 -5.70 -7.06
CA LEU A 47 6.53 -6.68 -7.75
C LEU A 47 7.96 -6.61 -7.23
N TYR A 48 8.65 -7.74 -7.33
CA TYR A 48 10.09 -7.81 -7.17
C TYR A 48 10.71 -8.65 -8.28
N TYR A 49 12.01 -8.45 -8.50
CA TYR A 49 12.79 -9.26 -9.42
C TYR A 49 13.46 -10.42 -8.66
N SER A 50 13.23 -11.65 -9.13
CA SER A 50 13.89 -12.86 -8.62
C SER A 50 15.10 -13.22 -9.46
N PHE A 51 16.28 -13.23 -8.84
CA PHE A 51 17.52 -13.72 -9.49
C PHE A 51 17.48 -15.23 -9.76
N ALA A 52 16.76 -16.00 -8.94
CA ALA A 52 16.70 -17.46 -9.07
C ALA A 52 15.92 -17.89 -10.33
N ASP A 53 14.83 -17.19 -10.61
CA ASP A 53 13.92 -17.50 -11.71
C ASP A 53 14.10 -16.57 -12.93
N ASP A 54 15.00 -15.58 -12.84
CA ASP A 54 15.19 -14.48 -13.80
C ASP A 54 13.86 -13.85 -14.29
N ARG A 55 12.92 -13.62 -13.37
CA ARG A 55 11.58 -13.11 -13.69
C ARG A 55 11.03 -12.17 -12.61
N LEU A 56 9.96 -11.48 -12.96
CA LEU A 56 9.16 -10.71 -12.02
C LEU A 56 8.24 -11.64 -11.23
N LEU A 57 8.17 -11.42 -9.92
CA LEU A 57 7.28 -12.12 -9.02
C LEU A 57 6.49 -11.10 -8.20
N ALA A 58 5.29 -11.49 -7.78
CA ALA A 58 4.44 -10.66 -6.94
C ALA A 58 5.05 -10.49 -5.55
N ASP A 59 5.14 -9.24 -5.10
CA ASP A 59 5.46 -8.85 -3.73
C ASP A 59 4.65 -7.58 -3.40
N ALA A 60 3.36 -7.80 -3.14
CA ALA A 60 2.47 -6.74 -2.70
C ALA A 60 2.62 -6.52 -1.18
N SER A 61 3.79 -6.05 -0.77
CA SER A 61 4.09 -5.70 0.61
C SER A 61 4.53 -4.24 0.72
N MET A 62 4.43 -3.69 1.94
CA MET A 62 4.91 -2.35 2.21
C MET A 62 5.49 -2.23 3.60
N GLU A 63 6.48 -1.35 3.73
CA GLU A 63 7.04 -0.97 5.02
C GLU A 63 6.20 0.13 5.69
N ILE A 64 5.76 -0.16 6.90
CA ILE A 64 5.03 0.76 7.75
C ILE A 64 5.69 0.85 9.11
N LYS A 65 5.60 2.03 9.75
CA LYS A 65 6.05 2.19 11.13
C LYS A 65 5.00 1.57 12.04
N ASP A 66 5.42 0.61 12.85
CA ASP A 66 4.62 0.12 13.95
C ASP A 66 4.88 0.98 15.20
N CYS A 67 3.80 1.54 15.73
CA CYS A 67 3.83 2.44 16.86
C CYS A 67 3.22 1.72 18.05
N PHE A 68 4.06 1.04 18.81
CA PHE A 68 3.65 0.44 20.08
C PHE A 68 4.08 1.29 21.27
N PHE A 69 3.28 1.16 22.32
CA PHE A 69 3.74 1.44 23.66
C PHE A 69 4.44 0.17 24.19
N PRO A 70 5.67 0.25 24.70
CA PRO A 70 6.27 -0.90 25.36
C PRO A 70 5.45 -1.25 26.61
N TYR A 71 4.60 -2.27 26.50
CA TYR A 71 4.40 -3.13 27.64
C TYR A 71 5.65 -4.00 27.70
N HIS A 72 6.66 -3.55 28.43
CA HIS A 72 7.71 -4.47 28.87
C HIS A 72 7.02 -5.68 29.49
N GLU A 73 7.40 -6.86 29.02
CA GLU A 73 7.01 -8.16 29.54
C GLU A 73 7.00 -8.17 31.07
N LYS A 74 5.81 -8.05 31.66
CA LYS A 74 5.45 -8.73 32.90
C LYS A 74 4.02 -9.22 32.74
N ILE A 75 3.89 -10.42 32.18
CA ILE A 75 2.83 -11.32 32.63
C ILE A 75 3.06 -11.49 34.12
N GLY A 76 2.32 -10.72 34.90
CA GLY A 76 2.50 -10.59 36.34
C GLY A 76 1.46 -9.62 36.86
N ILE A 77 0.23 -10.13 37.00
CA ILE A 77 -0.83 -9.64 37.88
C ILE A 77 -0.74 -8.14 38.18
N THR A 78 -1.39 -7.32 37.38
CA THR A 78 -1.61 -5.91 37.72
C THR A 78 -2.60 -5.86 38.88
N PHE A 79 -2.10 -5.80 40.10
CA PHE A 79 -2.94 -5.44 41.24
C PHE A 79 -3.44 -4.01 41.03
N CYS A 80 -4.77 -3.85 40.99
CA CYS A 80 -5.42 -2.55 41.08
C CYS A 80 -5.09 -1.95 42.45
N THR A 81 -4.03 -1.15 42.56
CA THR A 81 -3.75 -0.45 43.82
C THR A 81 -4.57 0.82 43.98
N ASN A 82 -5.33 1.24 42.96
CA ASN A 82 -6.17 2.45 43.01
C ASN A 82 -7.62 2.16 42.60
N CYS A 83 -8.20 1.11 43.17
CA CYS A 83 -9.65 0.89 43.11
C CYS A 83 -10.38 1.71 44.20
N GLU A 84 -9.91 2.93 44.52
CA GLU A 84 -10.65 3.90 45.34
C GLU A 84 -10.38 5.35 44.88
N ASN A 85 -11.48 6.05 44.59
CA ASN A 85 -11.68 7.51 44.56
C ASN A 85 -11.26 8.30 43.31
N GLU A 86 -12.26 8.55 42.46
CA GLU A 86 -12.61 9.82 41.78
C GLU A 86 -11.49 10.84 41.48
N LYS A 87 -10.44 10.49 40.74
CA LYS A 87 -9.67 11.49 39.96
C LYS A 87 -9.20 10.87 38.65
N HIS A 88 -9.59 11.50 37.53
CA HIS A 88 -9.12 11.16 36.19
C HIS A 88 -7.59 10.96 36.20
N PRO A 89 -7.08 9.81 35.73
CA PRO A 89 -5.64 9.62 35.64
C PRO A 89 -5.12 10.58 34.56
N LYS A 90 -4.34 11.57 34.99
CA LYS A 90 -3.53 12.38 34.09
C LYS A 90 -2.65 11.41 33.29
N ALA A 91 -2.80 11.42 31.96
CA ALA A 91 -1.97 10.65 31.05
C ALA A 91 -0.50 10.78 31.48
N ALA A 92 0.14 9.66 31.79
CA ALA A 92 1.52 9.63 32.23
C ALA A 92 2.39 10.29 31.16
N LYS A 93 2.86 11.52 31.43
CA LYS A 93 3.91 12.18 30.65
C LYS A 93 5.16 11.31 30.77
N GLY A 94 5.57 10.67 29.68
CA GLY A 94 6.84 9.93 29.61
C GLY A 94 6.79 8.52 29.04
N MET A 95 5.71 8.11 28.37
CA MET A 95 5.74 6.85 27.61
C MET A 95 6.59 7.02 26.35
N ASN A 96 7.78 6.41 26.33
CA ASN A 96 8.64 6.34 25.15
C ASN A 96 7.99 5.40 24.12
N HIS A 97 7.53 5.95 23.00
CA HIS A 97 7.12 5.15 21.86
C HIS A 97 8.33 4.43 21.27
N ILE A 98 8.27 3.10 21.17
CA ILE A 98 9.24 2.34 20.37
C ILE A 98 8.66 2.29 18.95
N PHE A 99 9.42 2.79 17.99
CA PHE A 99 9.07 2.75 16.59
C PHE A 99 9.87 1.63 15.93
N GLU A 100 9.19 0.62 15.42
CA GLU A 100 9.80 -0.43 14.62
C GLU A 100 9.26 -0.35 13.19
N TRP A 101 10.12 -0.56 12.20
CA TRP A 101 9.65 -0.72 10.83
C TRP A 101 9.20 -2.15 10.63
N LYS A 102 7.97 -2.34 10.14
CA LYS A 102 7.43 -3.65 9.79
C LYS A 102 7.05 -3.70 8.32
N THR A 103 7.33 -4.83 7.70
CA THR A 103 6.82 -5.17 6.37
C THR A 103 5.50 -5.90 6.54
N ILE A 104 4.44 -5.35 5.96
CA ILE A 104 3.10 -5.93 5.98
C ILE A 104 2.59 -6.12 4.56
N THR A 105 1.66 -7.05 4.37
CA THR A 105 1.01 -7.24 3.08
C THR A 105 0.06 -6.08 2.75
N MET A 106 -0.18 -5.84 1.47
CA MET A 106 -1.14 -4.83 1.03
C MET A 106 -2.58 -5.14 1.47
N MET A 107 -2.92 -6.42 1.70
CA MET A 107 -4.19 -6.81 2.30
C MET A 107 -4.31 -6.36 3.77
N GLU A 108 -3.27 -6.61 4.58
CA GLU A 108 -3.23 -6.15 5.97
C GLU A 108 -3.26 -4.63 6.05
N TYR A 109 -2.54 -3.95 5.15
CA TYR A 109 -2.59 -2.51 5.04
C TYR A 109 -4.00 -2.01 4.68
N ALA A 110 -4.64 -2.63 3.69
CA ALA A 110 -6.01 -2.29 3.30
C ALA A 110 -7.00 -2.47 4.45
N GLN A 111 -6.91 -3.58 5.18
CA GLN A 111 -7.74 -3.81 6.37
C GLN A 111 -7.50 -2.73 7.43
N HIS A 112 -6.24 -2.34 7.67
CA HIS A 112 -5.91 -1.27 8.60
C HIS A 112 -6.52 0.09 8.19
N ILE A 113 -6.47 0.43 6.91
CA ILE A 113 -7.10 1.66 6.39
C ILE A 113 -8.62 1.59 6.51
N LEU A 114 -9.23 0.45 6.16
CA LEU A 114 -10.67 0.23 6.28
C LEU A 114 -11.14 0.39 7.73
N ASP A 115 -10.40 -0.18 8.69
CA ASP A 115 -10.70 -0.05 10.11
C ASP A 115 -10.66 1.40 10.58
N LYS A 116 -9.67 2.18 10.14
CA LYS A 116 -9.55 3.61 10.48
C LYS A 116 -10.76 4.40 9.99
N ILE A 117 -11.15 4.18 8.74
CA ILE A 117 -12.30 4.86 8.13
C ILE A 117 -13.60 4.45 8.84
N ASN A 118 -13.81 3.15 9.06
CA ASN A 118 -15.00 2.64 9.75
C ASN A 118 -15.12 3.15 11.19
N ARG A 119 -14.01 3.26 11.93
CA ARG A 119 -14.01 3.87 13.27
C ARG A 119 -14.40 5.34 13.22
N HIS A 120 -13.88 6.09 12.25
CA HIS A 120 -14.28 7.49 12.05
C HIS A 120 -15.78 7.60 11.75
N LEU A 121 -16.29 6.78 10.82
CA LEU A 121 -17.71 6.69 10.50
C LEU A 121 -18.58 6.37 11.74
N THR A 122 -18.14 5.43 12.58
CA THR A 122 -18.87 5.02 13.78
C THR A 122 -18.88 6.12 14.85
N LYS A 123 -17.75 6.80 15.07
CA LYS A 123 -17.63 7.87 16.08
C LYS A 123 -18.46 9.11 15.72
N ASN A 124 -18.60 9.41 14.44
CA ASN A 124 -19.30 10.60 13.93
C ASN A 124 -20.73 10.29 13.43
N GLY A 125 -21.27 9.11 13.76
CA GLY A 125 -22.53 8.59 13.23
C GLY A 125 -23.78 9.44 13.52
N ASN A 126 -23.73 10.38 14.48
CA ASN A 126 -24.84 11.30 14.74
C ASN A 126 -24.80 12.61 13.92
N SER A 127 -23.69 12.90 13.23
CA SER A 127 -23.48 14.15 12.48
C SER A 127 -23.18 13.95 10.98
N MET A 128 -23.24 12.70 10.49
CA MET A 128 -22.79 12.37 9.13
C MET A 128 -23.90 12.36 8.09
N ASP A 129 -23.60 13.06 7.01
CA ASP A 129 -24.29 13.04 5.72
C ASP A 129 -24.37 11.59 5.20
N ARG A 130 -25.59 11.04 5.10
CA ARG A 130 -25.85 9.60 4.82
C ARG A 130 -25.30 9.09 3.48
N ASN A 131 -24.71 9.96 2.68
CA ASN A 131 -24.23 9.68 1.33
C ASN A 131 -22.72 9.42 1.24
N LYS A 132 -21.95 9.59 2.32
CA LYS A 132 -20.48 9.37 2.30
C LYS A 132 -20.12 7.91 2.57
N THR A 133 -19.13 7.41 1.83
CA THR A 133 -18.70 6.01 1.76
C THR A 133 -17.24 5.85 2.14
N VAL A 134 -16.76 4.60 2.19
CA VAL A 134 -15.34 4.31 2.51
C VAL A 134 -14.39 5.03 1.56
N LEU A 135 -14.74 5.08 0.27
CA LEU A 135 -13.89 5.66 -0.77
C LEU A 135 -13.73 7.19 -0.62
N ASP A 136 -14.72 7.88 -0.04
CA ASP A 136 -14.66 9.32 0.18
C ASP A 136 -13.60 9.72 1.23
N TYR A 137 -13.26 8.79 2.12
CA TYR A 137 -12.30 9.00 3.21
C TYR A 137 -10.95 8.34 2.97
N ILE A 138 -10.80 7.60 1.87
CA ILE A 138 -9.59 6.83 1.58
C ILE A 138 -8.34 7.71 1.54
N ASN A 139 -8.50 8.98 1.15
CA ASN A 139 -7.41 9.94 1.05
C ASN A 139 -7.54 11.11 2.04
N ASP A 140 -8.39 10.98 3.06
CA ASP A 140 -8.54 12.03 4.07
C ASP A 140 -7.31 12.03 4.99
N ARG A 141 -6.51 13.10 4.93
CA ARG A 141 -5.25 13.18 5.67
C ARG A 141 -5.44 13.04 7.17
N GLU A 142 -6.48 13.64 7.75
CA GLU A 142 -6.70 13.63 9.19
C GLU A 142 -7.10 12.24 9.66
N ILE A 143 -7.99 11.57 8.93
CA ILE A 143 -8.44 10.21 9.25
C ILE A 143 -7.31 9.21 9.05
N ILE A 144 -6.61 9.26 7.92
CA ILE A 144 -5.58 8.28 7.58
C ILE A 144 -4.39 8.39 8.55
N THR A 145 -3.95 9.60 8.88
CA THR A 145 -2.80 9.82 9.78
C THR A 145 -3.15 9.84 11.26
N SER A 146 -4.45 9.78 11.62
CA SER A 146 -4.91 9.72 13.01
C SER A 146 -4.20 8.62 13.80
N ARG A 147 -3.90 8.89 15.07
CA ARG A 147 -3.33 7.89 15.98
C ARG A 147 -4.38 7.48 16.98
N GLU A 148 -4.73 6.20 16.97
CA GLU A 148 -5.68 5.63 17.92
C GLU A 148 -5.04 4.44 18.63
N GLY A 149 -4.44 4.69 19.79
CA GLY A 149 -3.79 3.67 20.60
C GLY A 149 -2.50 3.13 19.98
N ALA A 150 -2.27 1.83 20.17
CA ALA A 150 -1.14 1.11 19.59
C ALA A 150 -1.50 0.54 18.21
N GLY A 151 -0.59 0.63 17.25
CA GLY A 151 -0.76 0.08 15.91
C GLY A 151 0.04 0.85 14.85
N TYR A 152 -0.29 0.62 13.58
CA TYR A 152 0.47 1.22 12.48
C TYR A 152 0.33 2.74 12.39
N CYS A 153 1.46 3.43 12.27
CA CYS A 153 1.55 4.84 11.95
C CYS A 153 1.67 5.02 10.44
N VAL A 154 0.55 5.40 9.82
CA VAL A 154 0.50 5.64 8.37
C VAL A 154 1.24 6.95 8.04
N ASN A 155 2.21 6.86 7.14
CA ASN A 155 2.82 8.03 6.50
C ASN A 155 1.97 8.42 5.28
N TYR A 156 1.42 9.64 5.30
CA TYR A 156 0.51 10.09 4.23
C TYR A 156 1.15 10.11 2.84
N ASN A 157 2.45 10.43 2.73
CA ASN A 157 3.14 10.45 1.44
C ASN A 157 3.30 9.03 0.88
N ARG A 158 3.65 8.06 1.75
CA ARG A 158 3.68 6.64 1.35
C ARG A 158 2.28 6.10 1.03
N HIS A 159 1.28 6.57 1.76
CA HIS A 159 -0.11 6.20 1.52
C HIS A 159 -0.59 6.61 0.13
N GLN A 160 -0.17 7.76 -0.40
CA GLN A 160 -0.56 8.19 -1.77
C GLN A 160 -0.25 7.13 -2.83
N ALA A 161 0.88 6.43 -2.72
CA ALA A 161 1.25 5.37 -3.66
C ALA A 161 0.33 4.14 -3.58
N ALA A 162 -0.31 3.92 -2.43
CA ALA A 162 -1.24 2.82 -2.21
C ALA A 162 -2.70 3.17 -2.57
N VAL A 163 -3.04 4.46 -2.72
CA VAL A 163 -4.42 4.91 -2.99
C VAL A 163 -5.05 4.22 -4.21
N PRO A 164 -4.36 4.06 -5.36
CA PRO A 164 -4.97 3.38 -6.51
C PRO A 164 -5.37 1.94 -6.21
N PHE A 165 -4.50 1.17 -5.54
CA PHE A 165 -4.81 -0.19 -5.10
C PHE A 165 -5.97 -0.20 -4.12
N LEU A 166 -5.94 0.67 -3.11
CA LEU A 166 -7.00 0.74 -2.11
C LEU A 166 -8.36 1.11 -2.73
N LYS A 167 -8.40 2.03 -3.70
CA LYS A 167 -9.63 2.38 -4.42
C LYS A 167 -10.23 1.20 -5.18
N ALA A 168 -9.38 0.37 -5.78
CA ALA A 168 -9.83 -0.84 -6.48
C ALA A 168 -10.23 -1.97 -5.53
N TYR A 169 -9.54 -2.09 -4.39
CA TYR A 169 -9.64 -3.25 -3.51
C TYR A 169 -10.61 -3.09 -2.33
N LEU A 170 -10.77 -1.89 -1.79
CA LEU A 170 -11.64 -1.68 -0.64
C LEU A 170 -13.11 -1.81 -1.02
N PRO A 171 -13.94 -2.41 -0.14
CA PRO A 171 -15.36 -2.51 -0.39
C PRO A 171 -16.02 -1.13 -0.27
N TYR A 172 -17.06 -0.90 -1.05
CA TYR A 172 -17.87 0.32 -0.97
C TYR A 172 -18.62 0.40 0.38
N TYR A 173 -19.08 -0.74 0.88
CA TYR A 173 -19.65 -0.93 2.21
C TYR A 173 -19.10 -2.20 2.87
N GLY A 174 -18.85 -2.15 4.18
CA GLY A 174 -18.42 -3.32 4.96
C GLY A 174 -17.22 -3.03 5.86
N GLN A 175 -16.85 -4.02 6.67
CA GLN A 175 -15.79 -3.91 7.67
C GLN A 175 -14.58 -4.82 7.40
N THR A 176 -14.66 -5.69 6.39
CA THR A 176 -13.62 -6.68 6.10
C THR A 176 -13.26 -6.65 4.63
N VAL A 177 -11.95 -6.72 4.34
CA VAL A 177 -11.44 -6.86 2.97
C VAL A 177 -11.61 -8.29 2.44
N ASN A 178 -11.71 -8.45 1.12
CA ASN A 178 -11.94 -9.75 0.51
C ASN A 178 -10.62 -10.46 0.16
N ILE A 179 -10.28 -11.53 0.88
CA ILE A 179 -9.05 -12.30 0.67
C ILE A 179 -8.99 -12.97 -0.71
N ALA A 180 -10.13 -13.41 -1.27
CA ALA A 180 -10.15 -14.05 -2.58
C ALA A 180 -9.73 -13.07 -3.68
N VAL A 181 -10.28 -11.84 -3.64
CA VAL A 181 -9.92 -10.76 -4.56
C VAL A 181 -8.43 -10.40 -4.44
N TYR A 182 -7.89 -10.34 -3.23
CA TYR A 182 -6.45 -10.08 -3.04
C TYR A 182 -5.58 -11.18 -3.62
N ARG A 183 -5.96 -12.44 -3.40
CA ARG A 183 -5.23 -13.58 -3.96
C ARG A 183 -5.23 -13.55 -5.49
N ASP A 184 -6.36 -13.22 -6.11
CA ASP A 184 -6.47 -13.09 -7.56
C ASP A 184 -5.55 -11.97 -8.09
N PHE A 185 -5.41 -10.88 -7.33
CA PHE A 185 -4.44 -9.82 -7.62
C PHE A 185 -2.99 -10.30 -7.54
N ILE A 186 -2.61 -11.04 -6.50
CA ILE A 186 -1.26 -11.60 -6.38
C ILE A 186 -0.90 -12.49 -7.58
N PHE A 187 -1.86 -13.28 -8.09
CA PHE A 187 -1.63 -14.08 -9.31
C PHE A 187 -1.60 -13.25 -10.60
N SER A 188 -2.34 -12.13 -10.64
CA SER A 188 -2.49 -11.31 -11.83
C SER A 188 -1.38 -10.29 -12.02
N VAL A 189 -0.82 -9.74 -10.95
CA VAL A 189 0.06 -8.56 -11.03
C VAL A 189 1.33 -8.81 -11.85
N ALA A 190 1.91 -9.99 -11.76
CA ALA A 190 3.06 -10.38 -12.59
C ALA A 190 2.68 -10.48 -14.08
N GLN A 191 1.49 -11.01 -14.40
CA GLN A 191 0.98 -11.11 -15.77
C GLN A 191 0.70 -9.72 -16.37
N ILE A 192 0.15 -8.81 -15.55
CA ILE A 192 -0.07 -7.41 -15.95
C ILE A 192 1.28 -6.75 -16.29
N ALA A 193 2.29 -6.90 -15.44
CA ALA A 193 3.62 -6.35 -15.71
C ALA A 193 4.29 -6.97 -16.94
N GLU A 194 4.17 -8.29 -17.15
CA GLU A 194 4.67 -8.94 -18.37
C GLU A 194 3.98 -8.39 -19.63
N TYR A 195 2.68 -8.11 -19.56
CA TYR A 195 1.94 -7.49 -20.66
C TYR A 195 2.46 -6.07 -20.95
N ILE A 196 2.63 -5.24 -19.92
CA ILE A 196 3.19 -3.89 -20.04
C ILE A 196 4.60 -3.94 -20.65
N ASP A 197 5.45 -4.84 -20.15
CA ASP A 197 6.81 -5.02 -20.66
C ASP A 197 6.82 -5.45 -22.13
N ARG A 198 5.92 -6.35 -22.53
CA ARG A 198 5.78 -6.76 -23.93
C ARG A 198 5.39 -5.56 -24.82
N LYS A 199 4.50 -4.70 -24.35
CA LYS A 199 4.09 -3.49 -25.08
C LYS A 199 5.24 -2.48 -25.18
N LEU A 200 5.96 -2.22 -24.09
CA LEU A 200 7.14 -1.36 -24.08
C LEU A 200 8.24 -1.85 -25.03
N LYS A 201 8.50 -3.16 -25.05
CA LYS A 201 9.43 -3.78 -26.01
C LYS A 201 8.98 -3.60 -27.45
N ALA A 202 7.68 -3.69 -27.74
CA ALA A 202 7.14 -3.52 -29.09
C ALA A 202 7.34 -2.08 -29.62
N VAL A 203 7.30 -1.08 -28.75
CA VAL A 203 7.59 0.33 -29.09
C VAL A 203 9.05 0.73 -28.85
N GLN A 204 9.96 -0.26 -28.74
CA GLN A 204 11.41 -0.08 -28.56
C GLN A 204 11.83 0.70 -27.30
N ALA A 205 10.99 0.70 -26.27
CA ALA A 205 11.13 1.43 -25.01
C ALA A 205 11.60 0.51 -23.87
N PHE A 206 12.65 -0.29 -24.12
CA PHE A 206 13.10 -1.40 -23.26
C PHE A 206 13.53 -0.96 -21.85
N GLU A 207 14.14 0.21 -21.76
CA GLU A 207 14.67 0.80 -20.52
C GLU A 207 13.58 1.11 -19.49
N TYR A 208 12.33 1.26 -19.94
CA TYR A 208 11.19 1.57 -19.08
C TYR A 208 10.42 0.33 -18.63
N THR A 209 10.86 -0.86 -19.06
CA THR A 209 10.23 -2.11 -18.62
C THR A 209 10.36 -2.27 -17.10
N VAL A 210 9.29 -2.77 -16.47
CA VAL A 210 9.26 -3.12 -15.04
C VAL A 210 10.40 -4.10 -14.74
N TYR A 211 10.63 -5.06 -15.63
CA TYR A 211 11.75 -5.98 -15.52
C TYR A 211 13.11 -5.28 -15.48
N ALA A 212 13.42 -4.38 -16.42
CA ALA A 212 14.73 -3.71 -16.45
C ALA A 212 14.94 -2.85 -15.20
N LYS A 213 13.89 -2.12 -14.79
CA LYS A 213 13.90 -1.28 -13.58
C LYS A 213 14.17 -2.10 -12.33
N LEU A 214 13.35 -3.12 -12.05
CA LEU A 214 13.45 -3.92 -10.83
C LEU A 214 14.72 -4.79 -10.80
N LYS A 215 15.18 -5.29 -11.95
CA LYS A 215 16.46 -6.01 -12.05
C LYS A 215 17.64 -5.10 -11.71
N SER A 216 17.62 -3.85 -12.16
CA SER A 216 18.65 -2.86 -11.83
C SER A 216 18.65 -2.52 -10.35
N GLU A 217 17.46 -2.24 -9.77
CA GLU A 217 17.30 -1.95 -8.34
C GLU A 217 17.75 -3.13 -7.46
N ALA A 218 17.39 -4.37 -7.83
CA ALA A 218 17.80 -5.57 -7.11
C ALA A 218 19.33 -5.76 -7.16
N LYS A 219 19.96 -5.56 -8.32
CA LYS A 219 21.43 -5.60 -8.45
C LYS A 219 22.11 -4.55 -7.58
N PHE A 220 21.57 -3.33 -7.59
CA PHE A 220 22.09 -2.24 -6.76
C PHE A 220 21.99 -2.58 -5.26
N LYS A 221 20.84 -3.10 -4.80
CA LYS A 221 20.67 -3.53 -3.39
C LYS A 221 21.68 -4.60 -2.96
N VAL A 222 21.95 -5.60 -3.81
CA VAL A 222 22.94 -6.65 -3.55
C VAL A 222 24.37 -6.09 -3.52
N GLN A 223 24.71 -5.19 -4.44
CA GLN A 223 26.04 -4.56 -4.44
C GLN A 223 26.26 -3.70 -3.19
N MET A 224 25.26 -2.90 -2.81
CA MET A 224 25.32 -2.08 -1.59
C MET A 224 25.49 -2.94 -0.34
N SER A 225 24.74 -4.04 -0.20
CA SER A 225 24.88 -4.92 0.97
C SER A 225 26.28 -5.55 1.05
N HIS A 226 26.86 -5.97 -0.08
CA HIS A 226 28.24 -6.46 -0.11
C HIS A 226 29.27 -5.38 0.23
N GLN A 227 29.11 -4.15 -0.26
CA GLN A 227 30.00 -3.04 0.10
C GLN A 227 29.91 -2.70 1.59
N PHE A 228 28.72 -2.67 2.18
CA PHE A 228 28.56 -2.48 3.63
C PHE A 228 29.25 -3.59 4.43
N LEU A 229 29.08 -4.86 4.04
CA LEU A 229 29.75 -5.99 4.69
C LEU A 229 31.28 -5.94 4.56
N THR A 230 31.80 -5.37 3.47
CA THR A 230 33.24 -5.22 3.24
C THR A 230 33.85 -4.07 4.04
N ILE A 231 33.07 -3.02 4.35
CA ILE A 231 33.52 -1.87 5.17
C ILE A 231 33.50 -2.21 6.67
N CYS A 232 32.63 -3.13 7.09
CA CYS A 232 32.48 -3.53 8.50
C CYS A 232 33.41 -4.67 8.94
N ASN A 233 34.22 -5.23 8.04
CA ASN A 233 35.25 -6.24 8.32
C ASN A 233 36.65 -5.64 8.22
#